data_AF-A0A417U1C8-F1
#
_entry.id   AF-A0A417U1C8-F1
#
_cell.length_a   1.000
_cell.length_b   1.000
_cell.length_c   1.000
_cell.angle_alpha   90.00
_cell.angle_beta   90.00
_cell.angle_gamma   90.00
#
_symmetry.space_group_name_H-M   'P 1'
#
loop_
_entity.id
_entity.type
_entity.pdbx_description
1 polymer ?
#
loop_
_entity_poly.entity_id
_entity_poly.type
_entity_poly.pdbx_seq_one_letter_code
_entity_poly.pdbx_strand_id
1 'polypeptide(L)' 'MTMDETIKRINELYHKSKKEGLSEEEKQEQKKLRQAYIDSVKKNLQGQLDHMEIQRPDGSIEKVTRKKPIAKEEKTE' A
#
# COMPACT_ATOMS: atom_id res chain seq x y z
N MET A 1 13.82 -10.81 -8.03
CA MET A 1 13.93 -9.85 -6.91
C MET A 1 12.94 -10.27 -5.84
N THR A 2 13.41 -10.56 -4.64
CA THR A 2 12.53 -10.84 -3.49
C THR A 2 11.96 -9.54 -2.93
N MET A 3 10.98 -9.63 -2.03
CA MET A 3 10.42 -8.46 -1.37
C MET A 3 11.47 -7.70 -0.55
N ASP A 4 12.34 -8.45 0.14
CA ASP A 4 13.43 -7.87 0.94
C ASP A 4 14.46 -7.15 0.06
N GLU A 5 14.81 -7.72 -1.09
CA GLU A 5 15.69 -7.07 -2.08
C GLU A 5 15.06 -5.78 -2.62
N THR A 6 13.75 -5.79 -2.86
CA THR A 6 13.00 -4.60 -3.31
C THR A 6 13.02 -3.49 -2.25
N ILE A 7 12.80 -3.83 -0.98
CA ILE A 7 12.87 -2.88 0.14
C ILE A 7 14.28 -2.30 0.29
N LYS A 8 15.31 -3.16 0.25
CA LYS A 8 16.71 -2.71 0.31
C LYS A 8 17.02 -1.71 -0.81
N ARG A 9 16.62 -2.02 -2.05
CA ARG A 9 16.85 -1.13 -3.19
C ARG A 9 16.09 0.19 -3.06
N ILE A 10 14.84 0.17 -2.59
CA ILE A 10 14.07 1.40 -2.31
C ILE A 10 14.78 2.27 -1.27
N ASN A 11 15.35 1.67 -0.23
CA ASN A 11 16.08 2.38 0.82
C ASN A 11 17.40 2.97 0.31
N GLU A 12 18.16 2.23 -0.50
CA GLU A 12 19.36 2.74 -1.17
C GLU A 12 19.05 4.00 -2.00
N LEU A 13 18.03 3.92 -2.87
CA LEU A 13 17.58 5.05 -3.69
C LEU A 13 17.06 6.21 -2.83
N TYR A 14 16.43 5.92 -1.68
CA TYR A 14 16.00 6.94 -0.74
C TYR A 14 17.18 7.67 -0.07
N HIS A 15 18.21 6.93 0.38
CA HIS A 15 19.39 7.56 0.97
C HIS A 15 20.19 8.35 -0.07
N LYS A 16 20.28 7.84 -1.30
CA LYS A 16 20.88 8.56 -2.43
C LYS A 16 20.15 9.86 -2.74
N SER A 17 18.82 9.82 -2.83
CA SER A 17 17.99 11.01 -3.08
C SER A 17 18.17 12.11 -2.04
N LYS A 18 18.47 11.75 -0.79
CA LYS A 18 18.71 12.68 0.31
C LYS A 18 20.10 13.31 0.32
N LYS A 19 21.11 12.61 -0.18
CA LYS A 19 22.50 13.09 -0.18
C LYS A 19 22.81 13.91 -1.42
N GLU A 20 22.55 13.34 -2.58
CA GLU A 20 23.04 13.85 -3.87
C GLU A 20 21.92 14.02 -4.92
N GLY A 21 20.70 13.55 -4.60
CA GLY A 21 19.58 13.53 -5.54
C GLY A 21 19.52 12.22 -6.34
N LEU A 22 18.50 12.09 -7.18
CA LEU A 22 18.33 10.95 -8.08
C LEU A 22 18.31 11.42 -9.52
N SER A 23 18.93 10.62 -10.39
CA SER A 23 18.72 10.77 -11.83
C SER A 23 17.27 10.47 -12.21
N GLU A 24 16.87 10.84 -13.42
CA GLU A 24 15.50 10.60 -13.86
C GLU A 24 15.19 9.11 -13.99
N GLU A 25 16.18 8.32 -14.44
CA GLU A 25 16.10 6.86 -14.51
C GLU A 25 15.92 6.25 -13.12
N GLU A 26 16.67 6.74 -12.12
CA GLU A 26 16.57 6.27 -10.75
C GLU A 26 15.25 6.64 -10.08
N LYS A 27 14.69 7.81 -10.38
CA LYS A 27 13.34 8.17 -9.92
C LYS A 27 12.29 7.24 -10.52
N GLN A 28 12.41 6.89 -11.81
CA GLN A 28 11.52 5.94 -12.45
C GLN A 28 11.66 4.54 -11.86
N GLU A 29 12.90 4.09 -11.59
CA GLU A 29 13.17 2.83 -10.90
C GLU A 29 12.51 2.83 -9.51
N GLN A 30 12.77 3.86 -8.70
CA GLN A 30 12.20 4.00 -7.36
C GLN A 30 10.67 3.98 -7.38
N LYS A 31 10.05 4.68 -8.34
CA LYS A 31 8.59 4.71 -8.51
C LYS A 31 8.05 3.32 -8.84
N LYS A 32 8.67 2.60 -9.78
CA LYS A 32 8.27 1.23 -10.16
C LYS A 32 8.38 0.28 -8.97
N LEU A 33 9.48 0.32 -8.24
CA LEU A 33 9.71 -0.53 -7.06
C LEU A 33 8.71 -0.23 -5.95
N ARG A 34 8.46 1.06 -5.65
CA ARG A 34 7.45 1.46 -4.65
C ARG A 34 6.05 1.01 -5.02
N GLN A 35 5.67 1.13 -6.30
CA GLN A 35 4.37 0.68 -6.78
C GLN A 35 4.21 -0.83 -6.60
N ALA A 36 5.21 -1.62 -7.03
CA ALA A 36 5.20 -3.07 -6.87
C ALA A 36 5.11 -3.50 -5.40
N TYR A 37 5.85 -2.83 -4.51
CA TYR A 37 5.76 -3.05 -3.07
C TYR A 37 4.34 -2.79 -2.55
N ILE A 38 3.79 -1.60 -2.83
CA ILE A 38 2.44 -1.22 -2.38
C ILE A 38 1.39 -2.22 -2.87
N ASP A 39 1.46 -2.65 -4.13
CA ASP A 39 0.48 -3.57 -4.69
C ASP A 39 0.58 -4.97 -4.04
N SER A 40 1.80 -5.42 -3.73
CA SER A 40 2.00 -6.66 -2.99
C SER A 40 1.40 -6.59 -1.57
N VAL A 41 1.61 -5.47 -0.87
CA VAL A 41 1.08 -5.25 0.48
C VAL A 41 -0.44 -5.18 0.45
N LYS A 42 -1.02 -4.44 -0.51
CA LYS A 42 -2.48 -4.36 -0.70
C LYS A 42 -3.08 -5.73 -0.96
N LYS A 43 -2.46 -6.55 -1.81
CA LYS A 43 -2.93 -7.90 -2.13
C LYS A 43 -2.90 -8.80 -0.90
N ASN A 44 -1.81 -8.74 -0.13
CA ASN A 44 -1.70 -9.51 1.11
C ASN A 44 -2.77 -9.09 2.14
N LEU A 45 -2.96 -7.78 2.35
CA LEU A 45 -3.99 -7.26 3.24
C LEU A 45 -5.40 -7.67 2.77
N GLN A 46 -5.67 -7.58 1.47
CA GLN A 46 -6.96 -8.01 0.92
C GLN A 46 -7.24 -9.48 1.23
N GLY A 47 -6.24 -10.36 1.02
CA GLY A 47 -6.39 -11.79 1.36
C GLY A 47 -6.65 -12.03 2.84
N GLN A 48 -6.03 -11.26 3.74
CA GLN A 48 -6.32 -11.34 5.18
C GLN A 48 -7.77 -10.92 5.48
N LEU A 49 -8.22 -9.80 4.91
CA LEU A 49 -9.57 -9.27 5.12
C LEU A 49 -10.66 -10.20 4.56
N ASP A 50 -10.41 -10.89 3.45
CA ASP A 50 -11.36 -11.82 2.82
C ASP A 50 -11.72 -13.02 3.73
N HIS A 51 -10.91 -13.29 4.75
CA HIS A 51 -11.09 -14.35 5.74
C HIS A 51 -11.49 -13.83 7.13
N MET A 52 -11.68 -12.52 7.29
CA MET A 52 -12.05 -11.92 8.56
C MET A 52 -13.57 -11.74 8.67
N GLU A 53 -14.07 -11.95 9.89
CA GLU A 53 -15.46 -11.74 10.29
C GLU A 53 -15.49 -10.86 11.54
N ILE A 54 -16.52 -10.02 11.65
CA ILE A 54 -16.75 -9.11 12.78
C ILE A 54 -17.92 -9.68 13.58
N GLN A 55 -17.67 -10.05 14.83
CA GLN A 55 -18.73 -10.37 15.78
C GLN A 55 -19.15 -9.11 16.55
N ARG A 56 -20.44 -8.79 16.50
CA ARG A 56 -21.04 -7.67 17.24
C ARG A 56 -21.42 -8.10 18.67
N PRO A 57 -21.61 -7.14 19.61
CA PRO A 57 -22.05 -7.44 20.97
C PRO A 57 -23.39 -8.18 21.08
N ASP A 58 -24.25 -8.06 20.06
CA ASP A 58 -25.52 -8.77 19.96
C ASP A 58 -25.39 -10.22 19.45
N GLY A 59 -24.16 -10.67 19.18
CA GLY A 59 -23.84 -12.02 18.70
C GLY A 59 -23.92 -12.19 17.18
N SER A 60 -24.34 -11.17 16.43
CA SER A 60 -24.34 -11.23 14.96
C SER A 60 -22.92 -11.22 14.38
N ILE A 61 -22.73 -11.94 13.28
CA ILE A 61 -21.43 -12.08 12.59
C ILE A 61 -21.57 -11.47 11.20
N GLU A 62 -20.68 -10.53 10.86
CA GLU A 62 -20.62 -9.87 9.56
C GLU A 62 -19.26 -10.06 8.91
N LYS A 63 -19.23 -10.53 7.65
CA LYS A 63 -17.99 -10.68 6.89
C LYS A 63 -17.38 -9.31 6.57
N VAL A 64 -16.06 -9.18 6.74
CA VAL A 64 -15.35 -7.97 6.34
C VAL A 64 -15.39 -7.82 4.82
N THR A 65 -15.87 -6.67 4.35
CA THR A 65 -15.94 -6.35 2.92
C THR A 65 -15.31 -5.01 2.65
N ARG A 66 -14.78 -4.84 1.43
CA ARG A 66 -14.21 -3.57 0.98
C ARG A 66 -15.31 -2.52 0.90
N LYS A 67 -15.26 -1.50 1.76
CA LYS A 67 -16.15 -0.34 1.65
C LYS A 67 -15.87 0.37 0.32
N LYS A 68 -16.93 0.72 -0.42
CA LYS A 68 -16.82 1.61 -1.58
C LYS A 68 -16.16 2.92 -1.12
N PRO A 69 -15.29 3.54 -1.94
CA PRO A 69 -14.75 4.84 -1.60
C PRO A 69 -15.91 5.79 -1.34
N ILE A 70 -15.95 6.36 -0.13
CA ILE A 70 -16.90 7.40 0.21
C ILE A 70 -16.56 8.56 -0.71
N ALA A 71 -17.44 8.87 -1.67
CA ALA A 71 -17.32 10.10 -2.44
C ALA A 71 -17.26 11.21 -1.39
N LYS A 72 -16.13 11.92 -1.32
CA LYS A 72 -15.99 13.04 -0.40
C LYS A 72 -17.11 14.00 -0.77
N GLU A 73 -18.08 14.18 0.11
CA GLU A 73 -19.10 15.21 -0.05
C GLU A 73 -18.34 16.53 -0.22
N GLU A 74 -18.43 17.10 -1.43
CA GLU A 74 -18.04 18.47 -1.69
C GLU A 74 -18.89 19.33 -0.75
N LYS A 75 -18.29 19.79 0.35
CA LYS A 75 -18.86 20.88 1.11
C LYS A 75 -18.76 22.12 0.22
N THR A 76 -19.82 22.41 -0.52
CA THR A 76 -20.03 23.74 -1.10
C THR A 76 -20.16 24.74 0.05
N GLU A 77 -19.29 25.74 0.05
CA GLU A 77 -19.35 26.95 0.88
C GLU A 77 -20.59 27.79 0.56
#